data_AF-C7ZBV6-F1
#
_entry.id   AF-C7ZBV6-F1
#
_cell.length_a   1.000
_cell.length_b   1.000
_cell.length_c   1.000
_cell.angle_alpha   90.00
_cell.angle_beta   90.00
_cell.angle_gamma   90.00
#
_symmetry.space_group_name_H-M   'P 1'
#
loop_
_entity.id
_entity.type
_entity.pdbx_description
1 polymer ?
#
loop_
_entity_poly.entity_id
_entity_poly.type
_entity_poly.pdbx_seq_one_letter_code
_entity_poly.pdbx_strand_id
1 'polypeptide(L)'
;MGDPAPLCKGWQRVSLRKVNTEHPLHRPDRPHRDFFSTDVLPVIPGEVYVVDAELWPTNVVVRPGEVIALEVSSGDTQGSGFFTHQSHERTPEIMGGDNYIHFSSRYTNWVTLPIIPPK
;
A
#
# COMPACT_ATOMS: atom_id res chain seq x y z
N MET A 1 -0.76 23.33 -16.71
CA MET A 1 -0.40 23.28 -15.28
C MET A 1 -0.29 21.80 -14.95
N GLY A 2 0.88 21.30 -14.57
CA GLY A 2 1.10 19.86 -14.39
C GLY A 2 0.62 19.40 -13.02
N ASP A 3 -0.11 18.28 -12.97
CA ASP A 3 -0.42 17.64 -11.70
C ASP A 3 0.86 17.15 -11.03
N PRO A 4 0.99 17.25 -9.69
CA PRO A 4 2.11 16.66 -8.98
C PRO A 4 2.11 15.15 -9.23
N ALA A 5 3.18 14.66 -9.87
CA ALA A 5 3.40 13.25 -10.12
C ALA A 5 4.24 12.67 -8.97
N PRO A 6 3.71 11.74 -8.16
CA PRO A 6 4.50 11.09 -7.13
C PRO A 6 5.54 10.17 -7.77
N LEU A 7 6.60 9.89 -7.01
CA LEU A 7 7.69 9.00 -7.43
C LEU A 7 7.19 7.58 -7.75
N CYS A 8 6.29 7.05 -6.92
CA CYS A 8 5.56 5.81 -7.13
C CYS A 8 4.28 5.83 -6.29
N LYS A 9 3.39 4.88 -6.58
CA LYS A 9 2.19 4.61 -5.79
C LYS A 9 2.00 3.10 -5.63
N GLY A 10 1.19 2.73 -4.66
CA GLY A 10 0.76 1.37 -4.42
C GLY A 10 -0.58 1.38 -3.73
N TRP A 11 -1.33 0.30 -3.89
CA TRP A 11 -2.65 0.12 -3.30
C TRP A 11 -2.78 -1.28 -2.75
N GLN A 12 -3.46 -1.41 -1.63
CA GLN A 12 -3.79 -2.71 -1.06
C GLN A 12 -5.16 -2.64 -0.38
N ARG A 13 -6.09 -3.46 -0.86
CA ARG A 13 -7.38 -3.65 -0.19
C ARG A 13 -7.16 -4.59 1.00
N VAL A 14 -7.49 -4.15 2.22
CA VAL A 14 -7.27 -4.92 3.46
C VAL A 14 -8.04 -6.25 3.45
N SER A 15 -9.20 -6.31 2.80
CA SER A 15 -9.96 -7.57 2.65
C SER A 15 -9.28 -8.57 1.71
N LEU A 16 -8.33 -8.14 0.88
CA LEU A 16 -7.52 -8.99 0.00
C LEU A 16 -6.07 -9.11 0.50
N ARG A 17 -5.86 -9.04 1.82
CA ARG A 17 -4.52 -9.06 2.44
C ARG A 17 -3.82 -10.42 2.42
N LYS A 18 -4.54 -11.51 2.10
CA LYS A 18 -4.01 -12.89 2.10
C LYS A 18 -2.77 -13.00 1.21
N VAL A 19 -1.67 -13.46 1.78
CA VAL A 19 -0.40 -13.69 1.09
C VAL A 19 -0.30 -15.17 0.71
N ASN A 20 0.10 -15.44 -0.53
CA ASN A 20 0.41 -16.77 -1.01
C ASN A 20 1.92 -17.02 -0.87
N THR A 21 2.31 -17.68 0.22
CA THR A 21 3.71 -17.99 0.52
C THR A 21 4.30 -19.06 -0.40
N GLU A 22 3.45 -19.88 -0.99
CA GLU A 22 3.83 -20.98 -1.89
C GLU A 22 4.07 -20.51 -3.33
N HIS A 23 3.70 -19.26 -3.65
CA HIS A 23 3.88 -18.73 -4.99
C HIS A 23 5.38 -18.57 -5.33
N PRO A 24 5.88 -19.05 -6.49
CA PRO A 24 7.29 -18.97 -6.85
C PRO A 24 7.90 -17.56 -6.86
N LEU A 25 7.07 -16.53 -7.02
CA LEU A 25 7.50 -15.12 -7.02
C LEU A 25 7.43 -14.45 -5.64
N HIS A 26 6.90 -15.13 -4.61
CA HIS A 26 6.83 -14.61 -3.26
C HIS A 26 8.23 -14.35 -2.69
N ARG A 27 8.43 -13.17 -2.12
CA ARG A 27 9.64 -12.81 -1.36
C ARG A 27 9.22 -12.16 -0.03
N PRO A 28 10.06 -12.22 1.02
CA PRO A 28 9.77 -11.54 2.29
C PRO A 28 9.53 -10.03 2.15
N ASP A 29 10.26 -9.39 1.23
CA ASP A 29 10.18 -7.96 0.91
C ASP A 29 9.19 -7.64 -0.23
N ARG A 30 8.62 -8.66 -0.86
CA ARG A 30 7.64 -8.54 -1.95
C ARG A 30 6.59 -9.67 -1.86
N PRO A 31 5.60 -9.52 -0.97
CA PRO A 31 4.58 -10.54 -0.76
C PRO A 31 3.72 -10.74 -2.01
N HIS A 32 3.45 -12.00 -2.36
CA HIS A 32 2.61 -12.31 -3.52
C HIS A 32 1.17 -12.52 -3.05
N ARG A 33 0.21 -11.98 -3.79
CA ARG A 33 -1.22 -12.09 -3.51
C ARG A 33 -1.95 -12.44 -4.79
N ASP A 34 -2.82 -13.44 -4.74
CA ASP A 34 -3.53 -13.94 -5.92
C ASP A 34 -4.76 -13.09 -6.27
N PHE A 35 -5.29 -12.34 -5.30
CA PHE A 35 -6.47 -11.47 -5.44
C PHE A 35 -7.75 -12.18 -5.93
N PHE A 36 -7.92 -13.46 -5.61
CA PHE A 36 -9.15 -14.18 -5.96
C PHE A 36 -10.38 -13.62 -5.24
N SER A 37 -11.51 -13.55 -5.94
CA SER A 37 -12.80 -13.12 -5.37
C SER A 37 -13.32 -14.05 -4.28
N THR A 38 -12.83 -15.30 -4.24
CA THR A 38 -13.16 -16.29 -3.20
C THR A 38 -12.32 -16.14 -1.93
N ASP A 39 -11.23 -15.36 -1.97
CA ASP A 39 -10.27 -15.20 -0.87
C ASP A 39 -10.45 -13.88 -0.11
N VAL A 40 -11.66 -13.29 -0.17
CA VAL A 40 -11.99 -12.07 0.55
C VAL A 40 -12.09 -12.36 2.05
N LEU A 41 -11.18 -11.77 2.83
CA LEU A 41 -11.13 -11.84 4.28
C LEU A 41 -11.94 -10.70 4.91
N PRO A 42 -12.74 -10.96 5.96
CA PRO A 42 -13.46 -9.91 6.67
C PRO A 42 -12.49 -8.90 7.31
N VAL A 43 -13.00 -7.68 7.50
CA VAL A 43 -12.34 -6.58 8.20
C VAL A 43 -13.29 -6.14 9.31
N ILE A 44 -13.00 -6.56 10.53
CA ILE A 44 -13.86 -6.36 11.70
C ILE A 44 -13.43 -5.04 12.37
N PRO A 45 -14.35 -4.09 12.60
CA PRO A 45 -14.03 -2.86 13.32
C PRO A 45 -13.42 -3.13 14.69
N GLY A 46 -12.30 -2.46 14.99
CA GLY A 46 -11.56 -2.63 16.24
C GLY A 46 -10.48 -3.71 16.22
N GLU A 47 -10.44 -4.57 15.20
CA GLU A 47 -9.32 -5.48 14.99
C GLU A 47 -8.18 -4.82 14.21
N VAL A 48 -6.94 -5.11 14.63
CA VAL A 48 -5.73 -4.60 13.97
C VAL A 48 -5.19 -5.67 13.01
N TYR A 49 -5.05 -5.32 11.73
CA TYR A 49 -4.51 -6.22 10.71
C TYR A 49 -3.15 -5.75 10.23
N VAL A 50 -2.21 -6.69 10.09
CA VAL A 50 -0.93 -6.45 9.40
C VAL A 50 -1.17 -6.55 7.90
N VAL A 51 -0.72 -5.54 7.16
CA VAL A 51 -0.89 -5.45 5.71
C VAL A 51 0.35 -4.78 5.10
N ASP A 52 0.89 -5.40 4.05
CA ASP A 52 1.93 -4.80 3.22
C ASP A 52 1.31 -4.23 1.95
N ALA A 53 1.52 -2.95 1.68
CA ALA A 53 1.19 -2.33 0.41
C ALA A 53 2.43 -2.31 -0.49
N GLU A 54 2.37 -3.01 -1.63
CA GLU A 54 3.44 -2.96 -2.62
C GLU A 54 3.37 -1.63 -3.37
N LEU A 55 4.45 -0.85 -3.26
CA LEU A 55 4.65 0.33 -4.09
C LEU A 55 5.25 -0.11 -5.43
N TRP A 56 4.76 0.46 -6.52
CA TRP A 56 5.27 0.11 -7.84
C TRP A 56 6.76 0.45 -8.00
N PRO A 57 7.52 -0.37 -8.75
CA PRO A 57 8.94 -0.16 -8.97
C PRO A 57 9.24 1.24 -9.52
N THR A 58 10.25 1.88 -8.96
CA THR A 58 10.70 3.22 -9.36
C THR A 58 12.21 3.33 -9.20
N ASN A 59 12.80 4.36 -9.81
CA ASN A 59 14.21 4.67 -9.69
C ASN A 59 14.37 6.19 -9.58
N VAL A 60 15.03 6.63 -8.51
CA VAL A 60 15.37 8.04 -8.29
C VAL A 60 16.72 8.14 -7.61
N VAL A 61 17.42 9.24 -7.90
CA VAL A 61 18.61 9.66 -7.16
C VAL A 61 18.19 10.76 -6.21
N VAL A 62 18.32 10.53 -4.90
CA VAL A 62 18.05 11.54 -3.86
C VAL A 62 19.36 12.25 -3.52
N ARG A 63 19.40 13.57 -3.75
CA ARG A 63 20.59 14.40 -3.50
C ARG A 63 20.65 14.86 -2.04
N PRO A 64 21.83 15.32 -1.56
CA PRO A 64 21.93 15.94 -0.25
C PRO A 64 20.91 17.07 -0.08
N GLY A 65 20.10 17.00 0.99
CA GLY A 65 19.04 17.97 1.29
C GLY A 65 17.66 17.62 0.72
N GLU A 66 17.55 16.65 -0.19
CA GLU A 66 16.26 16.12 -0.65
C GLU A 66 15.70 15.08 0.34
N VAL A 67 14.37 14.93 0.36
CA VAL A 67 13.65 14.06 1.30
C VAL A 67 12.69 13.16 0.54
N ILE A 68 12.66 11.88 0.90
CA ILE A 68 11.60 10.96 0.48
C ILE A 68 10.45 11.08 1.50
N ALA A 69 9.26 11.46 1.01
CA ALA A 69 8.05 11.49 1.82
C ALA A 69 7.14 10.32 1.42
N LEU A 70 6.55 9.64 2.42
CA LEU A 70 5.49 8.66 2.21
C LEU A 70 4.16 9.28 2.65
N GLU A 71 3.18 9.24 1.76
CA GLU A 71 1.78 9.58 2.05
C GLU A 71 0.96 8.30 2.09
N VAL A 72 0.14 8.14 3.13
CA VAL A 72 -0.78 7.01 3.30
C VAL A 72 -2.20 7.55 3.40
N SER A 73 -3.12 6.97 2.63
CA SER A 73 -4.53 7.33 2.61
C SER A 73 -5.40 6.10 2.39
N SER A 74 -6.66 6.17 2.81
CA SER A 74 -7.68 5.13 2.57
C SER A 74 -8.27 5.18 1.15
N GLY A 75 -7.95 6.22 0.37
CA GLY A 75 -8.47 6.45 -0.97
C GLY A 75 -7.40 6.87 -1.98
N ASP A 76 -7.82 7.03 -3.23
CA ASP A 76 -6.93 7.48 -4.31
C ASP A 76 -6.57 8.96 -4.09
N THR A 77 -5.27 9.25 -3.91
CA THR A 77 -4.78 10.61 -3.64
C THR A 77 -4.40 11.34 -4.93
N GLN A 78 -4.02 12.62 -4.82
CA GLN A 78 -3.58 13.40 -5.98
C GLN A 78 -2.44 12.68 -6.73
N GLY A 79 -2.42 12.83 -8.07
CA GLY A 79 -1.43 12.18 -8.92
C GLY A 79 -1.71 10.69 -9.19
N SER A 80 -2.90 10.18 -8.86
CA SER A 80 -3.31 8.81 -9.24
C SER A 80 -3.65 8.69 -10.73
N GLY A 81 -3.80 9.83 -11.42
CA GLY A 81 -4.14 9.86 -12.85
C GLY A 81 -5.39 9.04 -13.13
N PHE A 82 -5.30 8.12 -14.10
CA PHE A 82 -6.39 7.21 -14.45
C PHE A 82 -6.43 5.93 -13.58
N PHE A 83 -5.45 5.73 -12.68
CA PHE A 83 -5.40 4.57 -11.78
C PHE A 83 -6.24 4.81 -10.52
N THR A 84 -7.51 5.13 -10.72
CA THR A 84 -8.49 5.30 -9.63
C THR A 84 -9.34 4.05 -9.49
N HIS A 85 -9.74 3.73 -8.26
CA HIS A 85 -10.58 2.58 -7.96
C HIS A 85 -12.03 3.04 -7.79
N GLN A 86 -12.82 2.88 -8.84
CA GLN A 86 -14.24 3.17 -8.84
C GLN A 86 -14.99 1.84 -8.98
N SER A 87 -15.64 1.37 -7.91
CA SER A 87 -16.49 0.18 -7.96
C SER A 87 -17.75 0.40 -7.13
N HIS A 88 -18.80 -0.34 -7.47
CA HIS A 88 -20.09 -0.29 -6.77
C HIS A 88 -19.99 -0.71 -5.29
N GLU A 89 -18.93 -1.40 -4.90
CA GLU A 89 -18.66 -1.81 -3.52
C GLU A 89 -18.06 -0.70 -2.65
N ARG A 90 -17.61 0.41 -3.23
CA ARG A 90 -17.02 1.53 -2.47
C ARG A 90 -18.10 2.52 -2.03
N THR A 91 -19.07 2.03 -1.27
CA THR A 91 -20.15 2.87 -0.72
C THR A 91 -19.76 3.50 0.61
N PRO A 92 -20.36 4.63 1.02
CA PRO A 92 -20.13 5.24 2.34
C PRO A 92 -20.41 4.28 3.50
N GLU A 93 -21.38 3.37 3.36
CA GLU A 93 -21.72 2.39 4.39
C GLU A 93 -20.60 1.37 4.61
N ILE A 94 -19.82 1.06 3.56
CA ILE A 94 -18.72 0.09 3.62
C ILE A 94 -17.38 0.78 3.92
N MET A 95 -17.12 1.96 3.32
CA MET A 95 -15.80 2.61 3.32
C MET A 95 -15.79 4.03 3.91
N GLY A 96 -16.92 4.55 4.40
CA GLY A 96 -17.03 5.90 4.95
C GLY A 96 -16.63 6.06 6.42
N GLY A 97 -16.11 5.00 7.05
CA GLY A 97 -15.65 5.03 8.44
C GLY A 97 -14.21 5.52 8.61
N ASP A 98 -13.78 5.62 9.86
CA ASP A 98 -12.43 6.02 10.22
C ASP A 98 -11.42 4.87 10.05
N ASN A 99 -10.21 5.23 9.60
CA ASN A 99 -9.08 4.31 9.47
C ASN A 99 -7.97 4.75 10.41
N TYR A 100 -7.32 3.78 11.06
CA TYR A 100 -6.26 4.04 12.04
C TYR A 100 -5.01 3.27 11.66
N ILE A 101 -3.86 3.96 11.69
CA ILE A 101 -2.55 3.32 11.58
C ILE A 101 -1.96 3.27 12.99
N HIS A 102 -1.67 2.06 13.47
CA HIS A 102 -1.25 1.85 14.85
C HIS A 102 0.27 1.89 14.97
N PHE A 103 0.79 2.79 15.81
CA PHE A 103 2.20 2.88 16.16
C PHE A 103 2.39 2.54 17.64
N SER A 104 3.16 1.50 17.94
CA SER A 104 3.52 1.15 19.32
C SER A 104 4.74 0.23 19.34
N SER A 105 5.22 -0.15 20.52
CA SER A 105 6.24 -1.19 20.66
C SER A 105 5.79 -2.58 20.19
N ARG A 106 4.47 -2.81 20.08
CA ARG A 106 3.87 -4.04 19.55
C ARG A 106 3.59 -3.97 18.04
N TYR A 107 3.41 -2.75 17.52
CA TYR A 107 3.01 -2.50 16.15
C TYR A 107 4.04 -1.60 15.49
N THR A 108 5.06 -2.24 14.92
CA THR A 108 6.12 -1.58 14.16
C THR A 108 5.69 -1.45 12.70
N ASN A 109 5.86 -0.26 12.15
CA ASN A 109 5.61 0.05 10.75
C ASN A 109 6.92 0.48 10.11
N TRP A 110 7.16 0.11 8.86
CA TRP A 110 8.37 0.46 8.13
C TRP A 110 8.10 0.57 6.64
N VAL A 111 9.05 1.16 5.93
CA VAL A 111 9.10 1.19 4.46
C VAL A 111 10.39 0.53 4.04
N THR A 112 10.30 -0.47 3.16
CA THR A 112 11.47 -1.10 2.57
C THR A 112 11.87 -0.34 1.31
N LEU A 113 13.10 0.19 1.29
CA LEU A 113 13.66 0.88 0.12
C LEU A 113 14.77 0.03 -0.53
N PRO A 114 14.73 -0.20 -1.85
CA PRO A 114 15.78 -0.91 -2.57
C PRO A 114 16.98 0.01 -2.82
N ILE A 115 17.76 0.31 -1.78
CA ILE A 115 18.92 1.20 -1.88
C ILE A 115 20.02 0.55 -2.72
N ILE A 116 20.39 1.21 -3.82
CA ILE A 116 21.52 0.81 -4.66
C ILE A 116 22.80 1.42 -4.07
N PRO A 117 23.78 0.62 -3.63
CA PRO A 117 25.01 1.15 -3.06
C PRO A 117 25.86 1.87 -4.12
N PRO A 118 26.71 2.84 -3.72
CA PRO A 118 27.71 3.41 -4.62
C PRO A 118 28.69 2.32 -5.10
N LYS A 119 29.26 2.52 -6.29
CA LYS A 119 30.35 1.68 -6.81
C LYS A 119 31.64 1.89 -6.01
#